data_AF-A0A094IJF7-F1
#
_entry.id   AF-A0A094IJF7-F1
#
_cell.length_a   1.000
_cell.length_b   1.000
_cell.length_c   1.000
_cell.angle_alpha   90.00
_cell.angle_beta   90.00
_cell.angle_gamma   90.00
#
_symmetry.space_group_name_H-M   'P 1'
#
loop_
_entity.id
_entity.type
_entity.pdbx_description
1 polymer ?
#
loop_
_entity_poly.entity_id
_entity_poly.type
_entity_poly.pdbx_seq_one_letter_code
_entity_poly.pdbx_strand_id
1 'polypeptide(L)'
;MKIKRIAFDMDGNIADLYGFSGWLERLQNSKPVFAEIEPMIDMEEVNSLCKQLEEKGYEIMVITWLPMFASEEYKTACRAEKKAWLAKYFPMVKEIHSIQYGSPKHHATKGLKDCLLFDDNEGIRNKWENYGGVAIDEKSIIRTLEKLLEV
;
A
#
# COMPACT_ATOMS: atom_id res chain seq x y z
N MET A 1 15.38 -7.47 -15.00
CA MET A 1 14.34 -8.30 -14.37
C MET A 1 12.99 -7.87 -14.91
N LYS A 2 12.04 -8.80 -15.09
CA LYS A 2 10.69 -8.45 -15.56
C LYS A 2 9.80 -8.34 -14.33
N ILE A 3 9.37 -7.13 -14.00
CA ILE A 3 8.37 -6.90 -12.95
C ILE A 3 7.07 -7.61 -13.37
N LYS A 4 6.46 -8.30 -12.41
CA LYS A 4 5.16 -8.98 -12.59
C LYS A 4 4.15 -8.58 -11.53
N ARG A 5 4.60 -8.17 -10.35
CA ARG A 5 3.75 -7.82 -9.22
C ARG A 5 4.05 -6.40 -8.78
N ILE A 6 3.00 -5.65 -8.45
CA ILE A 6 3.08 -4.27 -7.98
C ILE A 6 2.33 -4.20 -6.66
N ALA A 7 3.07 -3.89 -5.59
CA ALA A 7 2.58 -3.72 -4.25
C ALA A 7 2.57 -2.23 -3.88
N PHE A 8 1.51 -1.80 -3.22
CA PHE A 8 1.39 -0.47 -2.63
C PHE A 8 1.37 -0.61 -1.11
N ASP A 9 2.17 0.18 -0.41
CA ASP A 9 1.78 0.57 0.95
C ASP A 9 0.48 1.39 0.92
N MET A 10 -0.16 1.56 2.08
CA MET A 10 -1.35 2.40 2.21
C MET A 10 -1.06 3.73 2.91
N ASP A 11 -0.48 3.70 4.10
CA ASP A 11 -0.53 4.81 5.05
C ASP A 11 0.66 5.74 4.85
N GLY A 12 0.44 6.93 4.31
CA GLY A 12 1.54 7.78 3.87
C GLY A 12 1.96 7.51 2.42
N ASN A 13 1.25 6.62 1.71
CA ASN A 13 1.52 6.26 0.32
C ASN A 13 0.35 6.64 -0.61
N ILE A 14 -0.72 5.86 -0.62
CA ILE A 14 -1.96 6.18 -1.37
C ILE A 14 -3.00 6.89 -0.50
N ALA A 15 -2.96 6.70 0.82
CA ALA A 15 -3.84 7.35 1.79
C ALA A 15 -3.05 8.37 2.62
N ASP A 16 -3.58 9.59 2.74
CA ASP A 16 -2.94 10.70 3.45
C ASP A 16 -3.16 10.64 4.98
N LEU A 17 -2.70 9.55 5.61
CA LEU A 17 -2.81 9.39 7.06
C LEU A 17 -2.13 10.55 7.79
N TYR A 18 -0.95 10.97 7.32
CA TYR A 18 -0.15 11.97 8.02
C TYR A 18 -0.67 13.40 7.84
N GLY A 19 -1.44 13.69 6.78
CA GLY A 19 -2.18 14.93 6.62
C GLY A 19 -3.48 15.00 7.43
N PHE A 20 -4.02 13.87 7.92
CA PHE A 20 -5.24 13.84 8.72
C PHE A 20 -5.00 14.39 10.14
N SER A 21 -5.64 15.50 10.50
CA SER A 21 -5.45 16.14 11.81
C SER A 21 -5.82 15.21 12.96
N GLY A 22 -4.92 15.07 13.94
CA GLY A 22 -5.12 14.21 15.12
C GLY A 22 -5.01 12.71 14.86
N TRP A 23 -4.51 12.28 13.69
CA TRP A 23 -4.37 10.85 13.35
C TRP A 23 -3.64 10.07 14.46
N LEU A 24 -2.52 10.59 14.97
CA LEU A 24 -1.70 9.91 15.95
C LEU A 24 -2.43 9.72 17.29
N GLU A 25 -3.12 10.76 17.75
CA GLU A 25 -3.93 10.71 18.96
C GLU A 25 -5.04 9.66 18.82
N ARG A 26 -5.72 9.62 17.67
CA ARG A 26 -6.77 8.62 17.43
C ARG A 26 -6.21 7.20 17.45
N LEU A 27 -5.07 6.96 16.80
CA LEU A 27 -4.42 5.65 16.81
C LEU A 27 -4.00 5.23 18.23
N GLN A 28 -3.43 6.14 19.02
CA GLN A 28 -3.05 5.89 20.41
C GLN A 28 -4.25 5.59 21.32
N ASN A 29 -5.41 6.17 21.02
CA ASN A 29 -6.67 5.95 21.74
C ASN A 29 -7.51 4.80 21.15
N SER A 30 -6.94 3.96 20.27
CA SER A 30 -7.64 2.86 19.62
C SER A 30 -8.93 3.28 18.88
N LYS A 31 -8.90 4.47 18.28
CA LYS A 31 -9.97 5.00 17.43
C LYS A 31 -9.52 4.85 15.97
N PRO A 32 -10.12 3.92 15.20
CA PRO A 32 -9.81 3.78 13.78
C PRO A 32 -10.08 5.10 13.04
N VAL A 33 -9.29 5.37 12.00
CA VAL A 33 -9.38 6.62 11.22
C VAL A 33 -9.37 6.40 9.72
N PHE A 34 -9.11 5.17 9.27
CA PHE A 34 -8.67 4.90 7.91
C PHE A 34 -9.76 5.14 6.88
N ALA A 35 -11.04 5.01 7.27
CA ALA A 35 -12.16 5.27 6.36
C ALA A 35 -12.41 6.77 6.10
N GLU A 36 -11.88 7.66 6.94
CA GLU A 36 -12.06 9.12 6.87
C GLU A 36 -10.89 9.85 6.19
N ILE A 37 -9.77 9.15 5.97
CA ILE A 37 -8.59 9.72 5.32
C ILE A 37 -8.88 9.96 3.84
N GLU A 38 -8.39 11.07 3.29
CA GLU A 38 -8.43 11.32 1.84
C GLU A 38 -7.21 10.72 1.12
N PRO A 39 -7.33 10.44 -0.18
CA PRO A 39 -6.17 10.04 -0.98
C PRO A 39 -5.06 11.09 -1.01
N MET A 40 -3.81 10.62 -1.02
CA MET A 40 -2.63 11.49 -1.20
C MET A 40 -2.31 11.73 -2.68
N ILE A 41 -2.84 10.87 -3.55
CA ILE A 41 -2.57 10.84 -4.99
C ILE A 41 -3.89 10.74 -5.75
N ASP A 42 -3.89 11.12 -7.03
CA ASP A 42 -5.04 10.92 -7.91
C ASP A 42 -5.32 9.43 -8.08
N MET A 43 -6.31 8.94 -7.32
CA MET A 43 -6.65 7.53 -7.36
C MET A 43 -7.40 7.15 -8.64
N GLU A 44 -8.08 8.07 -9.32
CA GLU A 44 -8.72 7.75 -10.61
C GLU A 44 -7.64 7.40 -11.64
N GLU A 45 -6.56 8.19 -11.66
CA GLU A 45 -5.39 7.92 -12.51
C GLU A 45 -4.69 6.62 -12.11
N VAL A 46 -4.43 6.40 -10.81
CA VAL A 46 -3.82 5.14 -10.32
C VAL A 46 -4.67 3.93 -10.71
N ASN A 47 -5.99 3.96 -10.53
CA ASN A 47 -6.89 2.87 -10.93
C ASN A 47 -6.81 2.62 -12.44
N SER A 48 -6.81 3.69 -13.26
CA SER A 48 -6.73 3.58 -14.72
C SER A 48 -5.42 2.92 -15.17
N LEU A 49 -4.29 3.35 -14.62
CA LEU A 49 -2.98 2.80 -14.95
C LEU A 49 -2.83 1.35 -14.46
N CYS A 50 -3.23 1.06 -13.23
CA CYS A 50 -3.19 -0.29 -12.67
C CYS A 50 -4.08 -1.26 -13.45
N LYS A 51 -5.25 -0.84 -13.92
CA LYS A 51 -6.11 -1.69 -14.76
C LYS A 51 -5.45 -2.03 -16.10
N GLN A 52 -4.84 -1.06 -16.77
CA GLN A 52 -4.08 -1.30 -18.01
C GLN A 52 -2.90 -2.24 -17.78
N LEU A 53 -2.24 -2.14 -16.61
CA LEU A 53 -1.18 -3.07 -16.21
C LEU A 53 -1.74 -4.48 -15.95
N GLU A 54 -2.89 -4.64 -15.29
CA GLU A 54 -3.54 -5.95 -15.15
C GLU A 54 -3.85 -6.60 -16.52
N GLU A 55 -4.31 -5.82 -17.50
CA GLU A 55 -4.54 -6.29 -18.87
C GLU A 55 -3.25 -6.77 -19.57
N LYS A 56 -2.09 -6.22 -19.17
CA LYS A 56 -0.76 -6.69 -19.59
C LYS A 56 -0.21 -7.86 -18.74
N GLY A 57 -0.97 -8.35 -17.77
CA GLY A 57 -0.63 -9.49 -16.93
C GLY A 57 0.17 -9.16 -15.68
N TYR A 58 0.17 -7.90 -15.23
CA TYR A 58 0.68 -7.54 -13.90
C TYR A 58 -0.33 -7.89 -12.81
N GLU A 59 0.15 -8.28 -11.62
CA GLU A 59 -0.67 -8.49 -10.43
C GLU A 59 -0.57 -7.26 -9.51
N ILE A 60 -1.70 -6.73 -9.07
CA ILE A 60 -1.77 -5.54 -8.22
C ILE A 60 -2.21 -5.91 -6.80
N MET A 61 -1.49 -5.43 -5.80
CA MET A 61 -1.75 -5.74 -4.39
C MET A 61 -1.47 -4.55 -3.45
N VAL A 62 -2.04 -4.61 -2.25
CA VAL A 62 -1.72 -3.68 -1.14
C VAL A 62 -1.09 -4.46 0.01
N ILE A 63 0.02 -3.95 0.56
CA ILE A 63 0.69 -4.47 1.76
C ILE A 63 0.85 -3.35 2.76
N THR A 64 0.04 -3.37 3.80
CA THR A 64 -0.04 -2.30 4.81
C THR A 64 0.12 -2.86 6.21
N TRP A 65 0.70 -2.05 7.11
CA TRP A 65 0.76 -2.38 8.52
C TRP A 65 -0.55 -2.02 9.24
N LEU A 66 -0.88 -2.84 10.24
CA LEU A 66 -1.86 -2.50 11.26
C LEU A 66 -1.23 -1.61 12.32
N PRO A 67 -2.01 -0.88 13.14
CA PRO A 67 -1.45 -0.02 14.16
C PRO A 67 -0.54 -0.76 15.14
N MET A 68 0.53 -0.07 15.56
CA MET A 68 1.49 -0.56 16.54
C MET A 68 0.79 -0.80 17.90
N PHE A 69 1.14 -1.90 18.58
CA PHE A 69 0.61 -2.28 19.91
C PHE A 69 -0.93 -2.37 20.02
N ALA A 70 -1.64 -2.57 18.90
CA ALA A 70 -3.10 -2.72 18.91
C ALA A 70 -3.56 -4.05 19.52
N SER A 71 -4.74 -4.04 20.17
CA SER A 71 -5.48 -5.27 20.49
C SER A 71 -6.03 -5.93 19.21
N GLU A 72 -6.44 -7.20 19.28
CA GLU A 72 -7.02 -7.86 18.10
C GLU A 72 -8.37 -7.27 17.68
N GLU A 73 -9.17 -6.80 18.65
CA GLU A 73 -10.42 -6.08 18.37
C GLU A 73 -10.13 -4.78 17.60
N TYR A 74 -9.15 -4.00 18.06
CA TYR A 74 -8.77 -2.75 17.39
C TYR A 74 -8.18 -3.01 16.01
N LYS A 75 -7.32 -4.04 15.85
CA LYS A 75 -6.82 -4.46 14.53
C LYS A 75 -7.96 -4.85 13.60
N THR A 76 -8.98 -5.54 14.10
CA THR A 76 -10.13 -5.95 13.30
C THR A 76 -10.90 -4.73 12.78
N ALA A 77 -11.13 -3.72 13.63
CA ALA A 77 -11.74 -2.47 13.21
C ALA A 77 -10.89 -1.74 12.15
N CYS A 78 -9.57 -1.66 12.35
CA CYS A 78 -8.66 -1.04 11.38
C CYS A 78 -8.64 -1.78 10.04
N ARG A 79 -8.67 -3.13 10.05
CA ARG A 79 -8.78 -3.93 8.81
C ARG A 79 -10.06 -3.60 8.06
N ALA A 80 -11.18 -3.48 8.77
CA ALA A 80 -12.47 -3.15 8.18
C ALA A 80 -12.45 -1.77 7.52
N GLU A 81 -11.91 -0.76 8.19
CA GLU A 81 -11.81 0.59 7.63
C GLU A 81 -10.84 0.70 6.46
N LYS A 82 -9.65 0.09 6.55
CA LYS A 82 -8.71 0.04 5.42
C LYS A 82 -9.33 -0.64 4.21
N LYS A 83 -10.07 -1.73 4.43
CA LYS A 83 -10.80 -2.41 3.36
C LYS A 83 -11.90 -1.53 2.77
N ALA A 84 -12.64 -0.80 3.60
CA ALA A 84 -13.67 0.13 3.14
C ALA A 84 -13.08 1.28 2.32
N TRP A 85 -11.94 1.82 2.77
CA TRP A 85 -11.20 2.85 2.04
C TRP A 85 -10.74 2.33 0.67
N LEU A 86 -10.13 1.14 0.61
CA LEU A 86 -9.70 0.52 -0.65
C LEU A 86 -10.88 0.21 -1.57
N ALA A 87 -12.02 -0.22 -1.03
CA ALA A 87 -13.22 -0.43 -1.84
C ALA A 87 -13.77 0.88 -2.43
N LYS A 88 -13.58 2.02 -1.75
CA LYS A 88 -14.01 3.34 -2.22
C LYS A 88 -13.05 3.92 -3.26
N TYR A 89 -11.74 3.90 -2.97
CA TYR A 89 -10.74 4.65 -3.74
C TYR A 89 -9.84 3.77 -4.62
N PHE A 90 -9.71 2.47 -4.34
CA PHE A 90 -8.91 1.54 -5.15
C PHE A 90 -9.70 0.25 -5.50
N PRO A 91 -10.93 0.35 -6.01
CA PRO A 91 -11.87 -0.78 -6.09
C PRO A 91 -11.38 -1.97 -6.92
N MET A 92 -10.39 -1.78 -7.80
CA MET A 92 -9.84 -2.86 -8.60
C MET A 92 -8.92 -3.81 -7.81
N VAL A 93 -8.35 -3.38 -6.67
CA VAL A 93 -7.38 -4.21 -5.93
C VAL A 93 -8.08 -5.37 -5.21
N LYS A 94 -7.59 -6.59 -5.45
CA LYS A 94 -8.17 -7.82 -4.87
C LYS A 94 -7.29 -8.43 -3.79
N GLU A 95 -5.98 -8.30 -3.91
CA GLU A 95 -5.02 -8.85 -2.96
C GLU A 95 -4.61 -7.78 -1.93
N ILE A 96 -5.05 -7.96 -0.68
CA ILE A 96 -4.81 -7.02 0.41
C ILE A 96 -4.21 -7.76 1.59
N HIS A 97 -3.01 -7.35 2.01
CA HIS A 97 -2.31 -7.88 3.16
C HIS A 97 -2.19 -6.82 4.25
N SER A 98 -3.08 -6.87 5.24
CA SER A 98 -2.98 -6.06 6.46
C SER A 98 -2.23 -6.83 7.55
N ILE A 99 -0.93 -6.59 7.66
CA ILE A 99 -0.03 -7.38 8.52
C ILE A 99 0.32 -6.64 9.82
N GLN A 100 0.78 -7.39 10.82
CA GLN A 100 1.18 -6.81 12.11
C GLN A 100 2.30 -5.77 11.92
N TYR A 101 2.19 -4.63 12.61
CA TYR A 101 3.23 -3.59 12.64
C TYR A 101 4.63 -4.18 12.88
N GLY A 102 5.63 -3.71 12.14
CA GLY A 102 7.02 -4.15 12.26
C GLY A 102 7.31 -5.50 11.57
N SER A 103 6.29 -6.22 11.12
CA SER A 103 6.49 -7.46 10.36
C SER A 103 7.14 -7.14 9.01
N PRO A 104 8.14 -7.92 8.56
CA PRO A 104 8.78 -7.68 7.27
C PRO A 104 7.77 -7.81 6.11
N LYS A 105 7.49 -6.72 5.39
CA LYS A 105 6.52 -6.71 4.28
C LYS A 105 6.85 -7.71 3.17
N HIS A 106 8.13 -7.97 2.92
CA HIS A 106 8.57 -8.92 1.90
C HIS A 106 8.15 -10.37 2.18
N HIS A 107 7.71 -10.70 3.41
CA HIS A 107 7.10 -12.01 3.71
C HIS A 107 5.65 -12.13 3.22
N ALA A 108 4.97 -11.02 2.94
CA ALA A 108 3.57 -11.01 2.50
C ALA A 108 3.41 -11.33 1.01
N THR A 109 4.51 -11.41 0.25
CA THR A 109 4.47 -11.61 -1.20
C THR A 109 5.31 -12.82 -1.61
N LYS A 110 4.76 -13.67 -2.49
CA LYS A 110 5.55 -14.67 -3.22
C LYS A 110 6.19 -14.00 -4.43
N GLY A 111 7.38 -14.44 -4.85
CA GLY A 111 8.03 -13.88 -6.04
C GLY A 111 8.59 -12.47 -5.86
N LEU A 112 9.11 -12.16 -4.67
CA LEU A 112 9.71 -10.87 -4.32
C LEU A 112 10.65 -10.29 -5.39
N LYS A 113 11.46 -11.14 -6.05
CA LYS A 113 12.40 -10.73 -7.11
C LYS A 113 11.75 -10.09 -8.34
N ASP A 114 10.48 -10.40 -8.58
CA ASP A 114 9.68 -9.85 -9.68
C ASP A 114 8.65 -8.83 -9.15
N CYS A 115 8.80 -8.35 -7.92
CA CYS A 115 7.82 -7.51 -7.22
C CYS A 115 8.37 -6.11 -6.94
N LEU A 116 7.62 -5.11 -7.42
CA LEU A 116 7.84 -3.70 -7.14
C LEU A 116 6.98 -3.27 -5.94
N LEU A 117 7.57 -2.56 -4.98
CA LEU A 117 6.86 -1.97 -3.84
C LEU A 117 6.94 -0.44 -3.91
N PHE A 118 5.79 0.23 -3.80
CA PHE A 118 5.74 1.65 -3.43
C PHE A 118 5.55 1.77 -1.92
N ASP A 119 6.44 2.49 -1.24
CA ASP A 119 6.41 2.67 0.21
C ASP A 119 7.05 4.01 0.55
N ASP A 120 6.52 4.77 1.50
CA ASP A 120 7.06 6.08 1.91
C ASP A 120 8.27 5.95 2.85
N ASN A 121 8.39 4.81 3.53
CA ASN A 121 9.43 4.58 4.50
C ASN A 121 10.72 4.06 3.83
N GLU A 122 11.75 4.89 3.80
CA GLU A 122 13.08 4.53 3.25
C GLU A 122 13.65 3.25 3.85
N GLY A 123 13.49 3.02 5.17
CA GLY A 123 13.95 1.81 5.83
C GLY A 123 13.23 0.54 5.32
N ILE A 124 11.95 0.65 4.98
CA ILE A 124 11.19 -0.45 4.37
C ILE A 124 11.61 -0.67 2.93
N ARG A 125 11.82 0.40 2.15
CA ARG A 125 12.35 0.31 0.78
C ARG A 125 13.71 -0.39 0.76
N ASN A 126 14.66 0.08 1.56
CA ASN A 126 15.99 -0.53 1.69
C ASN A 126 15.90 -2.01 2.10
N LYS A 127 15.02 -2.34 3.05
CA LYS A 127 14.82 -3.74 3.45
C LYS A 127 14.25 -4.56 2.29
N TRP A 128 13.25 -4.07 1.56
CA TRP A 128 12.66 -4.77 0.43
C TRP A 128 13.70 -5.10 -0.65
N GLU A 129 14.54 -4.13 -0.99
CA GLU A 129 15.63 -4.28 -1.96
C GLU A 129 16.72 -5.24 -1.48
N ASN A 130 17.08 -5.19 -0.20
CA ASN A 130 18.05 -6.12 0.40
C ASN A 130 17.64 -7.59 0.28
N TYR A 131 16.34 -7.89 0.20
CA TYR A 131 15.83 -9.24 -0.04
C TYR A 131 15.57 -9.55 -1.53
N GLY A 132 15.88 -8.61 -2.41
CA GLY A 132 15.94 -8.78 -3.86
C GLY A 132 14.73 -8.26 -4.64
N GLY A 133 13.79 -7.57 -3.99
CA GLY A 133 12.71 -6.87 -4.69
C GLY A 133 13.15 -5.51 -5.24
N VAL A 134 12.23 -4.79 -5.87
CA VAL A 134 12.43 -3.39 -6.28
C VAL A 134 11.54 -2.50 -5.42
N ALA A 135 12.05 -1.43 -4.86
CA ALA A 135 11.25 -0.49 -4.08
C ALA A 135 11.38 0.93 -4.63
N ILE A 136 10.29 1.68 -4.59
CA ILE A 136 10.20 3.04 -5.13
C ILE A 136 9.46 3.92 -4.13
N ASP A 137 9.89 5.19 -4.07
CA ASP A 137 9.26 6.24 -3.28
C ASP A 137 7.84 6.55 -3.75
N GLU A 138 6.94 6.84 -2.81
CA GLU A 138 5.52 7.12 -3.06
C GLU A 138 5.31 8.24 -4.07
N LYS A 139 6.20 9.24 -4.10
CA LYS A 139 6.10 10.38 -5.01
C LYS A 139 6.30 10.01 -6.48
N SER A 140 6.79 8.81 -6.75
CA SER A 140 7.08 8.32 -8.10
C SER A 140 6.04 7.32 -8.62
N ILE A 141 4.91 7.11 -7.93
CA ILE A 141 3.87 6.14 -8.31
C ILE A 141 3.43 6.31 -9.76
N ILE A 142 2.75 7.42 -10.11
CA ILE A 142 2.17 7.62 -11.45
C ILE A 142 3.23 7.46 -12.53
N ARG A 143 4.34 8.20 -12.41
CA ARG A 143 5.46 8.16 -13.37
C ARG A 143 6.01 6.75 -13.58
N THR A 144 6.05 5.93 -12.53
CA THR A 144 6.54 4.55 -12.64
C THR A 144 5.51 3.66 -13.33
N LEU A 145 4.23 3.79 -12.99
CA LEU A 145 3.16 3.03 -13.64
C LEU A 145 3.09 3.32 -15.14
N GLU A 146 3.20 4.60 -15.54
CA GLU A 146 3.26 5.01 -16.95
C GLU A 146 4.43 4.33 -17.68
N LYS A 147 5.64 4.37 -17.11
CA LYS A 147 6.81 3.70 -17.69
C LYS A 147 6.64 2.20 -17.84
N LEU A 148 5.93 1.54 -16.92
CA LEU A 148 5.67 0.10 -17.01
C LEU A 148 4.69 -0.26 -18.14
N LEU A 149 3.86 0.69 -18.60
CA LEU A 149 2.96 0.50 -19.74
C LEU A 149 3.65 0.63 -21.09
N GLU A 150 4.76 1.36 -21.17
CA GLU A 150 5.55 1.54 -22.40
C GLU A 150 6.35 0.29 -22.80
N VAL A 151 6.48 -0.67 -21.88
CA VAL A 151 7.24 -1.93 -22.06
C VAL A 151 6.39 -3.06 -22.64
#